data_AF-A0A520GUW7-F1
#
_entry.id   AF-A0A520GUW7-F1
#
_cell.length_a   1.000
_cell.length_b   1.000
_cell.length_c   1.000
_cell.angle_alpha   90.00
_cell.angle_beta   90.00
_cell.angle_gamma   90.00
#
_symmetry.space_group_name_H-M   'P 1'
#
loop_
_entity.id
_entity.type
_entity.pdbx_description
1 polymer ?
#
loop_
_entity_poly.entity_id
_entity_poly.type
_entity_poly.pdbx_seq_one_letter_code
_entity_poly.pdbx_strand_id
1 'polypeptide(L)'
;MKIICIGRNYADHIKELDNERPDEPVIFLKPDTAVLQKQLPFVIPEFSNDVHHEVEVLVKISKVGKYIDKKFAHKYYDEVGLGIDFTARDLQSKL
;
A
#
# COMPACT_ATOMS: atom_id res chain seq x y z
N MET A 1 -12.95 0.05 8.18
CA MET A 1 -11.53 -0.29 8.46
C MET A 1 -10.63 0.76 7.80
N LYS A 2 -9.38 0.97 8.23
CA LYS A 2 -8.45 1.88 7.53
C LYS A 2 -7.30 1.07 6.93
N ILE A 3 -6.94 1.37 5.69
CA ILE A 3 -5.78 0.79 5.00
C ILE A 3 -4.85 1.95 4.68
N ILE A 4 -3.66 1.90 5.26
CA ILE A 4 -2.62 2.93 5.11
C ILE A 4 -1.49 2.29 4.31
N CYS A 5 -1.18 2.86 3.15
CA CYS A 5 -0.14 2.36 2.25
C CYS A 5 1.07 3.30 2.27
N ILE A 6 2.25 2.75 1.98
CA ILE A 6 3.52 3.48 1.93
C ILE A 6 4.09 3.37 0.52
N GLY A 7 4.10 4.47 -0.23
CA GLY A 7 4.73 4.55 -1.54
C GLY A 7 6.23 4.75 -1.44
N ARG A 8 6.96 4.34 -2.50
CA ARG A 8 8.41 4.58 -2.66
C ARG A 8 9.26 4.05 -1.50
N ASN A 9 8.94 2.85 -1.01
CA ASN A 9 9.64 2.24 0.12
C ASN A 9 10.71 1.19 -0.26
N TYR A 10 10.78 0.78 -1.53
CA TYR A 10 11.79 -0.13 -2.05
C TYR A 10 12.73 0.59 -3.02
N ALA A 11 14.03 0.57 -2.73
CA ALA A 11 15.02 1.32 -3.51
C ALA A 11 15.08 0.91 -5.00
N ASP A 12 14.85 -0.37 -5.30
CA ASP A 12 14.88 -0.87 -6.67
C ASP A 12 13.63 -0.46 -7.44
N HIS A 13 12.46 -0.44 -6.78
CA HIS A 13 11.21 0.05 -7.39
C HIS A 13 11.23 1.56 -7.63
N ILE A 14 11.89 2.33 -6.75
CA ILE A 14 12.11 3.77 -6.95
C ILE A 14 12.92 4.04 -8.23
N LYS A 15 13.98 3.25 -8.46
CA LYS A 15 14.81 3.36 -9.68
C LYS A 15 14.07 2.94 -10.94
N GLU A 16 13.26 1.89 -10.86
CA GLU A 16 12.45 1.38 -11.97
C GLU A 16 11.53 2.46 -12.55
N LEU A 17 10.95 3.27 -11.67
CA LEU A 17 10.01 4.34 -12.03
C LEU A 17 10.67 5.72 -12.19
N ASP A 18 12.00 5.79 -12.24
CA ASP A 18 12.80 7.03 -12.33
C ASP A 18 12.38 8.11 -11.31
N ASN A 19 12.00 7.67 -10.11
CA ASN A 19 11.55 8.57 -9.05
C ASN A 19 12.71 8.96 -8.14
N GLU A 20 12.68 10.19 -7.61
CA GLU A 20 13.55 10.56 -6.50
C GLU A 20 13.12 9.83 -5.22
N ARG A 21 14.11 9.34 -4.46
CA ARG A 21 13.89 8.76 -3.14
C ARG A 21 13.45 9.89 -2.21
N PRO A 22 12.24 9.82 -1.63
CA PRO A 22 11.78 10.88 -0.76
C PRO A 22 12.46 10.81 0.61
N ASP A 23 12.68 11.97 1.24
CA ASP A 23 13.22 12.06 2.61
C ASP A 23 12.23 11.55 3.67
N GLU A 24 10.94 11.64 3.37
CA GLU A 24 9.82 11.21 4.22
C GLU A 24 8.94 10.20 3.46
N PRO A 25 8.27 9.25 4.16
CA PRO A 25 7.44 8.26 3.51
C PRO A 25 6.22 8.90 2.83
N VAL A 26 5.93 8.47 1.60
CA VAL A 26 4.70 8.86 0.90
C VAL A 26 3.55 8.01 1.45
N ILE A 27 2.60 8.64 2.13
CA ILE A 27 1.47 7.93 2.75
C ILE A 27 0.20 8.22 1.97
N PHE A 28 -0.56 7.17 1.65
CA PHE A 28 -1.89 7.28 1.05
C PHE A 28 -2.86 6.26 1.67
N LEU A 29 -4.14 6.41 1.34
CA LEU A 29 -5.21 5.56 1.87
C LEU A 29 -5.87 4.78 0.75
N LYS A 30 -6.22 3.54 1.04
CA LYS A 30 -7.26 2.81 0.29
C LYS A 30 -8.51 2.68 1.15
N PRO A 31 -9.71 2.84 0.57
CA PRO A 31 -10.95 2.59 1.29
C PRO A 31 -11.04 1.10 1.64
N ASP A 32 -11.82 0.75 2.66
CA ASP A 32 -12.03 -0.65 3.03
C ASP A 32 -12.81 -1.45 1.97
N THR A 33 -13.56 -0.77 1.11
CA THR A 33 -14.18 -1.34 -0.09
C THR A 33 -13.16 -1.80 -1.15
N ALA A 34 -11.89 -1.41 -1.06
CA ALA A 34 -10.84 -1.87 -1.96
C ALA A 34 -10.35 -3.30 -1.64
N VAL A 35 -10.76 -3.87 -0.50
CA VAL A 35 -10.39 -5.24 -0.14
C VAL A 35 -11.21 -6.23 -0.97
N LEU A 36 -10.51 -7.07 -1.72
CA LEU A 36 -11.14 -8.11 -2.52
C LEU A 36 -11.88 -9.10 -1.60
N GLN A 37 -13.14 -9.34 -1.91
CA GLN A 37 -13.94 -10.32 -1.18
C GLN A 37 -13.53 -11.75 -1.56
N LYS A 38 -13.54 -12.64 -0.58
CA LYS A 38 -13.29 -14.07 -0.83
C LYS A 38 -14.28 -14.58 -1.89
N GLN A 39 -13.78 -15.39 -2.82
CA GLN A 39 -14.54 -16.01 -3.92
C GLN A 39 -14.99 -15.06 -5.03
N LEU A 40 -14.69 -13.75 -4.95
CA LEU A 40 -14.87 -12.85 -6.08
C LEU A 40 -13.54 -12.67 -6.82
N PRO A 41 -13.54 -12.67 -8.16
CA PRO A 41 -12.34 -12.37 -8.93
C PRO A 41 -11.98 -10.89 -8.79
N PHE A 42 -10.70 -10.57 -8.90
CA PHE A 42 -10.28 -9.19 -9.17
C PHE A 42 -10.68 -8.84 -10.61
N VAL A 43 -11.27 -7.65 -10.79
CA VAL A 43 -11.73 -7.17 -12.09
C VAL A 43 -10.92 -5.93 -12.45
N ILE A 44 -10.34 -5.92 -13.65
CA ILE A 44 -9.68 -4.74 -14.21
C ILE A 44 -10.75 -3.67 -14.45
N PRO A 45 -10.65 -2.49 -13.83
CA PRO A 45 -11.64 -1.44 -14.01
C PRO A 45 -11.67 -0.93 -15.45
N GLU A 46 -12.86 -0.72 -16.01
CA GLU A 46 -13.05 -0.28 -17.40
C GLU A 46 -12.40 1.10 -17.71
N PHE A 47 -12.11 1.89 -16.68
CA PHE A 47 -11.50 3.21 -16.82
C PHE A 47 -9.98 3.19 -16.99
N SER A 48 -9.31 2.04 -16.84
CA SER A 48 -7.85 1.91 -16.91
C SER A 48 -7.45 0.86 -17.93
N ASN A 49 -6.43 1.18 -18.73
CA ASN A 49 -5.81 0.24 -19.66
C ASN A 49 -4.44 -0.26 -19.16
N ASP A 50 -4.01 0.19 -17.98
CA ASP A 50 -2.70 -0.11 -17.43
C ASP A 50 -2.78 -0.29 -15.91
N VAL A 51 -2.98 -1.54 -15.49
CA VAL A 51 -3.08 -1.91 -14.08
C VAL A 51 -1.88 -2.73 -13.67
N HIS A 52 -1.09 -2.18 -12.75
CA HIS A 52 0.06 -2.84 -12.15
C HIS A 52 -0.32 -3.57 -10.86
N HIS A 53 0.46 -4.59 -10.53
CA HIS A 53 0.39 -5.30 -9.26
C HIS A 53 1.67 -5.06 -8.47
N GLU A 54 1.55 -4.65 -7.22
CA GLU A 54 2.66 -4.43 -6.30
C GLU A 54 2.48 -5.35 -5.09
N VAL A 55 3.34 -6.37 -4.93
CA VAL A 55 3.26 -7.29 -3.78
C VAL A 55 3.87 -6.61 -2.56
N GLU A 56 3.10 -6.52 -1.49
CA GLU A 56 3.46 -5.76 -0.30
C GLU A 56 3.31 -6.59 0.99
N VAL A 57 4.12 -6.24 1.99
CA VAL A 57 3.99 -6.77 3.34
C VAL A 57 2.89 -6.02 4.07
N LEU A 58 1.90 -6.75 4.57
CA LEU A 58 0.82 -6.19 5.38
C LEU A 58 1.12 -6.35 6.87
N VAL A 59 0.87 -5.30 7.64
CA VAL A 59 0.99 -5.29 9.10
C VAL A 59 -0.37 -4.93 9.69
N LYS A 60 -0.98 -5.85 10.44
CA LYS A 60 -2.30 -5.64 11.05
C LYS A 60 -2.15 -4.94 12.40
N ILE A 61 -2.56 -3.68 12.46
CA ILE A 61 -2.52 -2.91 13.71
C ILE A 61 -3.58 -3.41 14.69
N SER A 62 -3.15 -3.86 15.86
CA SER A 62 -4.00 -4.46 16.90
C SER A 62 -4.26 -3.55 18.10
N LYS A 63 -3.61 -2.36 18.15
CA LYS A 63 -3.77 -1.38 19.24
C LYS A 63 -3.87 0.05 18.73
N VAL A 64 -4.68 0.87 19.38
CA VAL A 64 -4.72 2.32 19.14
C VAL A 64 -3.44 2.94 19.68
N GLY A 65 -2.80 3.80 18.89
CA GLY A 65 -1.64 4.56 19.33
C GLY A 65 -1.48 5.88 18.60
N LYS A 66 -0.78 6.81 19.25
CA LYS A 66 -0.45 8.14 18.75
C LYS A 66 0.95 8.48 19.27
N TYR A 67 1.81 9.03 18.40
CA TYR A 67 3.21 9.35 18.74
C TYR A 67 3.97 8.15 19.34
N ILE A 68 3.85 6.98 18.71
CA ILE A 68 4.50 5.75 19.15
C ILE A 68 6.00 5.85 18.87
N ASP A 69 6.84 5.72 19.90
CA ASP A 69 8.29 5.60 19.74
C ASP A 69 8.62 4.31 18.95
N LYS A 70 9.52 4.41 17.98
CA LYS A 70 9.94 3.32 17.08
C LYS A 70 10.26 2.03 17.83
N LYS A 71 10.89 2.12 19.01
CA LYS A 71 11.25 0.93 19.82
C LYS A 71 10.03 0.13 20.29
N PHE A 72 8.85 0.73 20.32
CA PHE A 72 7.60 0.08 20.74
C PHE A 72 6.72 -0.38 19.57
N ALA A 73 7.07 -0.08 18.31
CA ALA A 73 6.24 -0.39 17.14
C ALA A 73 5.84 -1.87 17.06
N HIS A 74 6.75 -2.79 17.38
CA HIS A 74 6.49 -4.25 17.41
C HIS A 74 5.37 -4.68 18.37
N LYS A 75 4.96 -3.83 19.31
CA LYS A 75 3.89 -4.14 20.28
C LYS A 75 2.50 -3.80 19.76
N TYR A 76 2.39 -3.15 18.59
CA TYR A 76 1.15 -2.61 18.03
C TYR A 76 0.58 -3.43 16.86
N TYR A 77 1.22 -4.55 16.52
CA TYR A 77 0.70 -5.52 15.57
C TYR A 77 0.97 -6.94 16.10
N ASP A 78 0.14 -7.88 15.68
CA ASP A 78 0.22 -9.31 16.02
C ASP A 78 0.23 -10.22 14.78
N GLU A 79 -0.15 -9.68 13.63
CA GLU A 79 -0.21 -10.41 12.36
C GLU A 79 0.56 -9.68 11.26
N VAL A 80 1.29 -10.46 10.47
CA VAL A 80 1.97 -10.03 9.25
C VAL A 80 1.48 -10.93 8.11
N GLY A 81 1.19 -10.34 6.97
CA GLY A 81 0.69 -11.04 5.79
C GLY A 81 1.20 -10.45 4.50
N LEU A 82 0.58 -10.87 3.40
CA LEU A 82 0.86 -10.35 2.05
C LEU A 82 -0.40 -9.72 1.47
N GLY A 83 -0.20 -8.64 0.73
CA GLY A 83 -1.22 -7.95 -0.04
C GLY A 83 -0.73 -7.63 -1.44
N ILE A 84 -1.67 -7.30 -2.31
CA ILE A 84 -1.36 -6.75 -3.64
C ILE A 84 -1.96 -5.36 -3.69
N ASP A 85 -1.11 -4.34 -3.80
CA ASP A 85 -1.51 -2.99 -4.12
C ASP A 85 -1.70 -2.90 -5.65
N PHE A 86 -2.95 -2.97 -6.09
CA PHE A 86 -3.28 -2.70 -7.48
C PHE A 86 -3.33 -1.20 -7.74
N THR A 87 -2.58 -0.79 -8.76
CA THR A 87 -2.42 0.61 -9.16
C THR A 87 -2.81 0.76 -10.62
N ALA A 88 -3.80 1.62 -10.90
CA ALA A 88 -4.08 2.09 -12.25
C ALA A 88 -3.01 3.10 -12.65
N ARG A 89 -1.94 2.61 -13.29
CA ARG A 89 -0.70 3.35 -13.52
C ARG A 89 -0.91 4.51 -14.49
N ASP A 90 -1.73 4.30 -15.51
CA ASP A 90 -2.14 5.31 -16.49
C ASP A 90 -2.85 6.52 -15.87
N LEU A 91 -3.55 6.35 -14.76
CA LEU A 91 -4.11 7.46 -13.99
C LEU A 91 -3.09 8.09 -13.04
N GLN A 92 -2.30 7.27 -12.34
CA GLN A 92 -1.32 7.77 -11.38
C GLN A 92 -0.25 8.63 -12.04
N SER A 93 0.21 8.29 -13.25
CA SER A 93 1.19 9.07 -14.01
C SER A 93 0.70 10.46 -14.45
N LYS A 94 -0.59 10.77 -14.29
CA LYS A 94 -1.19 12.09 -14.59
C LYS A 94 -1.31 12.98 -13.35
N LEU A 95 -0.96 12.48 -12.16
CA LEU A 95 -0.96 13.19 -10.89
C LEU A 95 0.42 13.77 -10.59
#